data_AF-A0A2E3PQF0-F1
#
_entry.id   AF-A0A2E3PQF0-F1
#
_cell.length_a   1.000
_cell.length_b   1.000
_cell.length_c   1.000
_cell.angle_alpha   90.00
_cell.angle_beta   90.00
_cell.angle_gamma   90.00
#
_symmetry.space_group_name_H-M   'P 1'
#
loop_
_entity.id
_entity.type
_entity.pdbx_description
1 polymer ?
#
loop_
_entity_poly.entity_id
_entity_poly.type
_entity_poly.pdbx_seq_one_letter_code
_entity_poly.pdbx_strand_id
1 'polypeptide(L)'
;MHTTRTILIASPLVVSLVSAASAKDWIETVSLTKDGIDAVPIEVSADAGGYTKIKSSGHRFLLKLHARATSGERIVAMKLGAFKGVLYFEGDGGLWSQSFANRDVGSGTRRTVTLNVSPVVPTAKITWQGPSPKQACAANMAQRMAGGLSKSAVLAKTWSVSARAYFELDAVAARKNKAANNTWSIKNTTNQRDGMTYQVPVQCNAGLKRKTS
;
A
#
# COMPACT_ATOMS: atom_id res chain seq x y z
N MET A 1 -20.15 -3.73 -71.48
CA MET A 1 -19.96 -2.73 -70.40
C MET A 1 -21.19 -2.74 -69.51
N HIS A 2 -21.01 -2.51 -68.20
CA HIS A 2 -22.00 -2.54 -67.10
C HIS A 2 -22.13 -3.90 -66.40
N THR A 3 -21.30 -4.23 -65.42
CA THR A 3 -21.09 -3.68 -64.05
C THR A 3 -21.94 -4.41 -63.01
N THR A 4 -21.20 -5.15 -62.19
CA THR A 4 -21.46 -5.93 -60.97
C THR A 4 -22.42 -5.29 -59.97
N ARG A 5 -23.22 -6.11 -59.28
CA ARG A 5 -23.68 -5.83 -57.90
C ARG A 5 -23.66 -7.09 -57.04
N THR A 6 -22.58 -7.22 -56.27
CA THR A 6 -22.46 -8.17 -55.16
C THR A 6 -23.20 -7.61 -53.96
N ILE A 7 -24.17 -8.35 -53.42
CA ILE A 7 -24.91 -7.98 -52.21
C ILE A 7 -24.11 -8.46 -50.99
N LEU A 8 -23.59 -7.51 -50.20
CA LEU A 8 -22.98 -7.77 -48.90
C LEU A 8 -24.09 -7.79 -47.83
N ILE A 9 -24.32 -8.95 -47.24
CA ILE A 9 -25.20 -9.11 -46.07
C ILE A 9 -24.38 -8.76 -44.83
N ALA A 10 -24.61 -7.58 -44.25
CA ALA A 10 -24.02 -7.17 -42.99
C ALA A 10 -24.70 -7.91 -41.83
N SER A 11 -23.96 -8.74 -41.11
CA SER A 11 -24.42 -9.36 -39.86
C SER A 11 -24.27 -8.37 -38.70
N PRO A 12 -25.31 -8.15 -37.86
CA PRO A 12 -25.15 -7.38 -36.63
C PRO A 12 -24.39 -8.23 -35.61
N LEU A 13 -23.17 -7.80 -35.29
CA LEU A 13 -22.43 -8.25 -34.11
C LEU A 13 -23.25 -7.88 -32.87
N VAL A 14 -23.88 -8.88 -32.25
CA VAL A 14 -24.42 -8.76 -30.90
C VAL A 14 -23.23 -8.57 -29.96
N VAL A 15 -23.00 -7.33 -29.53
CA VAL A 15 -22.09 -7.03 -28.42
C VAL A 15 -22.74 -7.62 -27.17
N SER A 16 -22.27 -8.79 -26.76
CA SER A 16 -22.55 -9.36 -25.46
C SER A 16 -22.05 -8.36 -24.41
N LEU A 17 -23.00 -7.65 -23.78
CA LEU A 17 -22.77 -6.94 -22.54
C LEU A 17 -22.29 -7.99 -21.53
N VAL A 18 -20.97 -8.05 -21.32
CA VAL A 18 -20.41 -8.69 -20.13
C VAL A 18 -21.12 -8.05 -18.96
N SER A 19 -22.03 -8.80 -18.36
CA SER A 19 -22.55 -8.49 -17.04
C SER A 19 -21.34 -8.54 -16.13
N ALA A 20 -20.72 -7.38 -15.89
CA ALA A 20 -19.81 -7.22 -14.77
C ALA A 20 -20.61 -7.67 -13.56
N ALA A 21 -20.29 -8.85 -13.03
CA ALA A 21 -20.86 -9.33 -11.80
C ALA A 21 -20.58 -8.23 -10.77
N SER A 22 -21.61 -7.46 -10.42
CA SER A 22 -21.51 -6.51 -9.32
C SER A 22 -21.10 -7.33 -8.11
N ALA A 23 -19.88 -7.11 -7.63
CA ALA A 23 -19.39 -7.74 -6.42
C ALA A 23 -20.50 -7.62 -5.38
N LYS A 24 -20.87 -8.74 -4.74
CA LYS A 24 -21.92 -8.73 -3.72
C LYS A 24 -21.51 -7.72 -2.65
N ASP A 25 -22.22 -6.60 -2.58
CA ASP A 25 -21.91 -5.46 -1.72
C ASP A 25 -22.19 -5.82 -0.25
N TRP A 26 -21.30 -6.61 0.34
CA TRP A 26 -21.38 -7.10 1.72
C TRP A 26 -20.56 -6.24 2.69
N ILE A 27 -19.86 -5.25 2.15
CA ILE A 27 -18.93 -4.39 2.88
C ILE A 27 -19.28 -2.94 2.56
N GLU A 28 -19.81 -2.24 3.56
CA GLU A 28 -20.20 -0.83 3.43
C GLU A 28 -18.97 0.07 3.31
N THR A 29 -17.90 -0.21 4.09
CA THR A 29 -16.67 0.58 4.06
C THR A 29 -15.44 -0.27 4.36
N VAL A 30 -14.34 0.08 3.71
CA VAL A 30 -12.98 -0.30 4.08
C VAL A 30 -12.17 0.98 4.06
N SER A 31 -11.36 1.21 5.08
CA SER A 31 -10.52 2.40 5.15
C SER A 31 -9.23 2.11 5.90
N LEU A 32 -8.15 2.70 5.41
CA LEU A 32 -6.84 2.65 6.02
C LEU A 32 -6.33 4.07 6.25
N THR A 33 -6.02 4.41 7.50
CA THR A 33 -5.61 5.77 7.87
C THR A 33 -4.39 5.76 8.77
N LYS A 34 -3.71 6.90 8.86
CA LYS A 34 -2.59 7.12 9.78
C LYS A 34 -3.11 7.26 11.22
N ASP A 35 -2.49 6.55 12.15
CA ASP A 35 -2.84 6.57 13.58
C ASP A 35 -1.79 7.29 14.42
N GLY A 36 -1.53 8.58 14.13
CA GLY A 36 -0.63 9.43 14.91
C GLY A 36 0.49 10.10 14.09
N ILE A 37 1.53 10.56 14.78
CA ILE A 37 2.70 11.23 14.17
C ILE A 37 3.85 10.24 14.10
N ASP A 38 4.48 10.18 12.93
CA ASP A 38 5.68 9.41 12.71
C ASP A 38 6.88 10.32 12.90
N ALA A 39 7.65 10.09 13.95
CA ALA A 39 8.73 10.98 14.37
C ALA A 39 10.12 10.46 13.97
N VAL A 40 10.25 9.17 13.61
CA VAL A 40 11.55 8.56 13.35
C VAL A 40 11.83 8.58 11.85
N PRO A 41 12.87 9.28 11.36
CA PRO A 41 13.15 9.28 9.94
C PRO A 41 13.77 7.95 9.47
N ILE A 42 13.50 7.58 8.23
CA ILE A 42 14.32 6.60 7.53
C ILE A 42 15.64 7.26 7.16
N GLU A 43 16.74 6.66 7.60
CA GLU A 43 18.08 7.17 7.33
C GLU A 43 18.63 6.63 6.02
N VAL A 44 19.24 7.50 5.23
CA VAL A 44 20.00 7.16 4.02
C VAL A 44 21.45 7.59 4.24
N SER A 45 22.40 6.67 4.06
CA SER A 45 23.82 6.99 4.13
C SER A 45 24.33 7.61 2.82
N ALA A 46 25.41 8.37 2.93
CA ALA A 46 26.13 8.89 1.78
C ALA A 46 27.64 8.64 1.91
N ASP A 47 28.33 8.77 0.79
CA ASP A 47 29.79 8.85 0.68
C ASP A 47 30.17 10.02 -0.26
N ALA A 48 31.44 10.13 -0.65
CA ALA A 48 31.90 11.14 -1.60
C ALA A 48 31.25 11.02 -3.00
N GLY A 49 30.72 9.84 -3.34
CA GLY A 49 30.00 9.52 -4.57
C GLY A 49 28.54 9.97 -4.55
N GLY A 50 27.89 10.04 -3.39
CA GLY A 50 26.50 10.50 -3.24
C GLY A 50 25.75 9.66 -2.20
N TYR A 51 24.42 9.64 -2.27
CA TYR A 51 23.60 8.79 -1.40
C TYR A 51 23.62 7.32 -1.85
N THR A 52 23.99 6.42 -0.95
CA THR A 52 24.39 5.04 -1.30
C THR A 52 23.34 4.00 -0.95
N LYS A 53 22.90 3.94 0.31
CA LYS A 53 21.97 2.92 0.81
C LYS A 53 21.00 3.47 1.86
N ILE A 54 19.85 2.83 1.96
CA ILE A 54 18.96 3.00 3.11
C ILE A 54 19.62 2.28 4.29
N LYS A 55 19.89 3.00 5.37
CA LYS A 55 20.54 2.49 6.59
C LYS A 55 19.51 1.85 7.52
N SER A 56 18.29 2.39 7.60
CA SER A 56 17.21 1.80 8.39
C SER A 56 16.78 0.46 7.79
N SER A 57 16.86 -0.62 8.57
CA SER A 57 16.44 -1.97 8.15
C SER A 57 14.93 -2.15 8.13
N GLY A 58 14.21 -1.40 8.97
CA GLY A 58 12.76 -1.36 9.03
C GLY A 58 12.26 -0.02 9.54
N HIS A 59 10.95 0.18 9.42
CA HIS A 59 10.26 1.38 9.86
C HIS A 59 8.95 1.02 10.56
N ARG A 60 8.64 1.67 11.68
CA ARG A 60 7.39 1.45 12.42
C ARG A 60 6.32 2.37 11.86
N PHE A 61 5.23 1.80 11.37
CA PHE A 61 4.08 2.55 10.90
C PHE A 61 2.96 2.52 11.92
N LEU A 62 2.32 3.65 12.17
CA LEU A 62 1.12 3.72 13.02
C LEU A 62 -0.11 3.80 12.11
N LEU A 63 -0.91 2.74 12.08
CA LEU A 63 -2.00 2.57 11.13
C LEU A 63 -3.30 2.21 11.85
N LYS A 64 -4.39 2.84 11.40
CA LYS A 64 -5.74 2.52 11.83
C LYS A 64 -6.48 1.86 10.67
N LEU A 65 -6.81 0.59 10.88
CA LEU A 65 -7.55 -0.25 9.95
C LEU A 65 -9.03 -0.16 10.33
N HIS A 66 -9.90 0.01 9.36
CA HIS A 66 -11.34 -0.01 9.61
C HIS A 66 -12.07 -0.72 8.47
N ALA A 67 -13.01 -1.59 8.84
CA ALA A 67 -13.93 -2.22 7.91
C ALA A 67 -15.30 -2.37 8.55
N ARG A 68 -16.35 -2.22 7.72
CA ARG A 68 -17.74 -2.36 8.16
C ARG A 68 -18.53 -3.16 7.13
N ALA A 69 -19.12 -4.25 7.57
CA ALA A 69 -20.01 -5.09 6.79
C ALA A 69 -21.44 -4.52 6.74
N THR A 70 -22.22 -4.95 5.76
CA THR A 70 -23.66 -4.68 5.67
C THR A 70 -24.46 -5.37 6.78
N SER A 71 -25.75 -5.01 6.88
CA SER A 71 -26.66 -5.63 7.83
C SER A 71 -26.99 -7.08 7.43
N GLY A 72 -26.40 -8.05 8.14
CA GLY A 72 -26.53 -9.48 7.85
C GLY A 72 -25.19 -10.20 7.79
N GLU A 73 -24.13 -9.42 7.62
CA GLU A 73 -22.77 -9.87 7.39
C GLU A 73 -21.84 -9.43 8.53
N ARG A 74 -20.67 -10.05 8.58
CA ARG A 74 -19.66 -9.85 9.62
C ARG A 74 -18.29 -9.81 8.97
N ILE A 75 -17.44 -8.91 9.46
CA ILE A 75 -16.03 -8.92 9.08
C ILE A 75 -15.40 -10.14 9.76
N VAL A 76 -14.85 -11.05 8.95
CA VAL A 76 -14.29 -12.33 9.41
C VAL A 76 -12.78 -12.40 9.27
N ALA A 77 -12.21 -11.53 8.43
CA ALA A 77 -10.78 -11.42 8.24
C ALA A 77 -10.41 -10.06 7.65
N MET A 78 -9.18 -9.63 7.90
CA MET A 78 -8.55 -8.48 7.26
C MET A 78 -7.09 -8.82 6.96
N LYS A 79 -6.51 -8.23 5.92
CA LYS A 79 -5.08 -8.34 5.60
C LYS A 79 -4.54 -6.97 5.23
N LEU A 80 -3.51 -6.55 5.94
CA LEU A 80 -2.75 -5.34 5.65
C LEU A 80 -1.50 -5.73 4.88
N GLY A 81 -1.16 -5.02 3.80
CA GLY A 81 0.11 -5.20 3.10
C GLY A 81 0.77 -3.88 2.76
N ALA A 82 2.10 -3.89 2.65
CA ALA A 82 2.89 -2.74 2.21
C ALA A 82 3.07 -2.73 0.68
N PHE A 83 2.03 -3.13 -0.05
CA PHE A 83 2.02 -3.33 -1.51
C PHE A 83 0.59 -3.24 -2.08
N LYS A 84 0.47 -3.20 -3.41
CA LYS A 84 -0.81 -3.16 -4.14
C LYS A 84 -1.32 -4.56 -4.44
N GLY A 85 -2.63 -4.74 -4.44
CA GLY A 85 -3.25 -6.04 -4.76
C GLY A 85 -3.18 -7.02 -3.60
N VAL A 86 -3.24 -6.53 -2.36
CA VAL A 86 -3.35 -7.37 -1.17
C VAL A 86 -4.65 -8.17 -1.26
N LEU A 87 -4.57 -9.48 -1.07
CA LEU A 87 -5.74 -10.35 -1.02
C LEU A 87 -5.56 -11.33 0.14
N TYR A 88 -6.58 -11.43 1.01
CA TYR A 88 -6.53 -12.26 2.20
C TYR A 88 -6.27 -13.73 1.88
N PHE A 89 -6.91 -14.24 0.82
CA PHE A 89 -6.83 -15.65 0.43
C PHE A 89 -5.64 -15.98 -0.47
N GLU A 90 -4.89 -14.98 -0.96
CA GLU A 90 -3.74 -15.21 -1.83
C GLU A 90 -2.42 -15.12 -1.06
N GLY A 91 -1.42 -15.85 -1.54
CA GLY A 91 -0.06 -15.77 -1.02
C GLY A 91 0.61 -14.44 -1.40
N ASP A 92 1.50 -13.96 -0.55
CA ASP A 92 2.12 -12.64 -0.71
C ASP A 92 3.33 -12.59 -1.65
N GLY A 93 3.78 -13.74 -2.18
CA GLY A 93 4.94 -13.80 -3.08
C GLY A 93 6.23 -13.23 -2.48
N GLY A 94 6.35 -13.25 -1.15
CA GLY A 94 7.49 -12.67 -0.42
C GLY A 94 7.37 -11.16 -0.15
N LEU A 95 6.24 -10.52 -0.44
CA LEU A 95 5.93 -9.17 0.00
C LEU A 95 5.55 -9.17 1.50
N TRP A 96 5.62 -8.00 2.14
CA TRP A 96 5.26 -7.90 3.56
C TRP A 96 3.74 -7.72 3.71
N SER A 97 3.11 -8.61 4.48
CA SER A 97 1.71 -8.50 4.89
C SER A 97 1.54 -8.90 6.35
N GLN A 98 0.39 -8.55 6.93
CA GLN A 98 -0.07 -9.00 8.22
C GLN A 98 -1.58 -9.28 8.14
N SER A 99 -1.97 -10.50 8.51
CA SER A 99 -3.36 -10.94 8.52
C SER A 99 -3.96 -10.86 9.93
N PHE A 100 -5.26 -10.57 9.98
CA PHE A 100 -6.07 -10.47 11.19
C PHE A 100 -7.32 -11.32 10.99
N ALA A 101 -7.59 -12.25 11.91
CA ALA A 101 -8.74 -13.14 11.81
C ALA A 101 -9.20 -13.58 13.21
N ASN A 102 -10.33 -14.27 13.28
CA ASN A 102 -10.87 -14.80 14.53
C ASN A 102 -10.98 -13.69 15.60
N ARG A 103 -10.26 -13.82 16.72
CA ARG A 103 -10.32 -12.88 17.85
C ARG A 103 -9.99 -11.45 17.45
N ASP A 104 -9.06 -11.23 16.51
CA ASP A 104 -8.66 -9.90 16.07
C ASP A 104 -9.85 -9.12 15.52
N VAL A 105 -10.74 -9.80 14.81
CA VAL A 105 -11.92 -9.22 14.18
C VAL A 105 -13.21 -9.50 14.95
N GLY A 106 -13.11 -10.00 16.19
CA GLY A 106 -14.26 -10.25 17.07
C GLY A 106 -14.98 -11.58 16.84
N SER A 107 -14.27 -12.61 16.40
CA SER A 107 -14.72 -14.02 16.31
C SER A 107 -16.05 -14.19 15.57
N GLY A 108 -16.21 -13.49 14.45
CA GLY A 108 -17.41 -13.58 13.62
C GLY A 108 -18.66 -12.91 14.20
N THR A 109 -18.55 -12.13 15.27
CA THR A 109 -19.68 -11.42 15.89
C THR A 109 -19.80 -9.97 15.46
N ARG A 110 -18.69 -9.35 15.03
CA ARG A 110 -18.61 -7.92 14.74
C ARG A 110 -18.94 -7.59 13.29
N ARG A 111 -19.85 -6.64 13.12
CA ARG A 111 -20.14 -6.01 11.83
C ARG A 111 -19.09 -4.95 11.49
N THR A 112 -18.59 -4.23 12.49
CA THR A 112 -17.57 -3.20 12.34
C THR A 112 -16.33 -3.61 13.11
N VAL A 113 -15.18 -3.51 12.46
CA VAL A 113 -13.88 -3.79 13.05
C VAL A 113 -13.00 -2.57 12.86
N THR A 114 -12.38 -2.14 13.94
CA THR A 114 -11.37 -1.08 13.95
C THR A 114 -10.16 -1.58 14.72
N LEU A 115 -8.98 -1.53 14.10
CA LEU A 115 -7.73 -1.98 14.68
C LEU A 115 -6.70 -0.88 14.55
N ASN A 116 -6.03 -0.57 15.67
CA ASN A 116 -4.85 0.27 15.68
C ASN A 116 -3.64 -0.65 15.72
N VAL A 117 -2.79 -0.58 14.69
CA VAL A 117 -1.65 -1.49 14.52
C VAL A 117 -0.38 -0.69 14.31
N SER A 118 0.72 -1.21 14.88
CA SER A 118 2.03 -0.56 14.81
C SER A 118 3.12 -1.46 14.20
N PRO A 119 2.95 -1.98 12.97
CA PRO A 119 3.90 -2.93 12.40
C PRO A 119 5.28 -2.28 12.15
N VAL A 120 6.33 -3.07 12.39
CA VAL A 120 7.69 -2.75 11.92
C VAL A 120 7.88 -3.45 10.57
N VAL A 121 7.87 -2.66 9.50
CA VAL A 121 7.98 -3.17 8.13
C VAL A 121 9.43 -3.06 7.66
N PRO A 122 10.07 -4.13 7.17
CA PRO A 122 11.40 -4.04 6.58
C PRO A 122 11.42 -3.06 5.42
N THR A 123 12.38 -2.13 5.38
CA THR A 123 12.41 -1.06 4.37
C THR A 123 12.51 -1.58 2.94
N ALA A 124 13.15 -2.74 2.75
CA ALA A 124 13.25 -3.45 1.49
C ALA A 124 11.93 -4.08 1.01
N LYS A 125 10.92 -4.20 1.87
CA LYS A 125 9.61 -4.78 1.56
C LYS A 125 8.51 -3.72 1.40
N ILE A 126 8.85 -2.44 1.53
CA ILE A 126 7.91 -1.33 1.36
C ILE A 126 7.79 -1.01 -0.13
N THR A 127 6.57 -1.03 -0.64
CA THR A 127 6.28 -0.44 -1.95
C THR A 127 6.24 1.08 -1.81
N TRP A 128 7.12 1.77 -2.54
CA TRP A 128 7.18 3.23 -2.56
C TRP A 128 6.29 3.79 -3.67
N GLN A 129 5.40 4.70 -3.32
CA GLN A 129 4.58 5.46 -4.28
C GLN A 129 5.37 6.71 -4.71
N GLY A 130 6.20 6.53 -5.74
CA GLY A 130 7.14 7.54 -6.21
C GLY A 130 8.59 7.22 -5.81
N PRO A 131 9.46 8.22 -5.62
CA PRO A 131 10.86 7.98 -5.25
C PRO A 131 10.98 7.23 -3.92
N SER A 132 11.80 6.18 -3.90
CA SER A 132 12.27 5.56 -2.66
C SER A 132 13.08 6.55 -1.82
N PRO A 133 13.31 6.32 -0.51
CA PRO A 133 14.11 7.21 0.33
C PRO A 133 15.48 7.58 -0.26
N LYS A 134 16.19 6.59 -0.83
CA LYS A 134 17.47 6.83 -1.52
C LYS A 134 17.29 7.74 -2.74
N GLN A 135 16.30 7.48 -3.58
CA GLN A 135 16.01 8.30 -4.75
C GLN A 135 15.57 9.72 -4.38
N ALA A 136 14.79 9.87 -3.31
CA ALA A 136 14.40 11.18 -2.77
C ALA A 136 15.61 12.00 -2.32
N CYS A 137 16.57 11.37 -1.62
CA CYS A 137 17.83 12.02 -1.26
C CYS A 137 18.68 12.40 -2.49
N ALA A 138 18.78 11.50 -3.48
CA ALA A 138 19.49 11.78 -4.73
C ALA A 138 18.84 12.94 -5.53
N ALA A 139 17.51 12.97 -5.60
CA ALA A 139 16.77 14.05 -6.25
C ALA A 139 16.97 15.39 -5.54
N ASN A 140 16.90 15.42 -4.20
CA ASN A 140 17.22 16.64 -3.44
C ASN A 140 18.66 17.09 -3.70
N MET A 141 19.64 16.18 -3.75
CA MET A 141 21.01 16.56 -4.10
C MET A 141 21.12 17.19 -5.49
N ALA A 142 20.49 16.60 -6.50
CA ALA A 142 20.46 17.17 -7.85
C ALA A 142 19.81 18.57 -7.84
N GLN A 143 18.71 18.76 -7.11
CA GLN A 143 18.06 20.06 -6.95
C GLN A 143 18.97 21.10 -6.27
N ARG A 144 19.69 20.71 -5.21
CA ARG A 144 20.64 21.60 -4.52
C ARG A 144 21.81 21.98 -5.42
N MET A 145 22.30 21.04 -6.23
CA MET A 145 23.37 21.31 -7.20
C MET A 145 22.92 22.21 -8.33
N ALA A 146 21.70 22.02 -8.85
CA ALA A 146 21.09 22.93 -9.82
C ALA A 146 20.90 24.35 -9.25
N GLY A 147 20.71 24.46 -7.92
CA GLY A 147 20.69 25.73 -7.19
C GLY A 147 22.07 26.32 -6.87
N GLY A 148 23.16 25.77 -7.42
CA GLY A 148 24.52 26.33 -7.30
C GLY A 148 25.38 25.77 -6.17
N LEU A 149 24.89 24.82 -5.37
CA LEU A 149 25.73 24.15 -4.37
C LEU A 149 26.65 23.11 -5.02
N SER A 150 27.92 23.08 -4.63
CA SER A 150 28.81 21.99 -5.04
C SER A 150 28.37 20.66 -4.39
N LYS A 151 28.69 19.55 -5.05
CA LYS A 151 28.47 18.20 -4.50
C LYS A 151 29.02 18.03 -3.08
N SER A 152 30.23 18.52 -2.83
CA SER A 152 30.85 18.46 -1.51
C SER A 152 30.10 19.29 -0.46
N ALA A 153 29.59 20.47 -0.83
CA ALA A 153 28.79 21.30 0.06
C ALA A 153 27.44 20.64 0.43
N VAL A 154 26.80 19.97 -0.54
CA VAL A 154 25.57 19.20 -0.28
C VAL A 154 25.86 18.03 0.66
N LEU A 155 26.91 17.26 0.40
CA LEU A 155 27.27 16.05 1.15
C LEU A 155 27.92 16.33 2.51
N ALA A 156 28.31 17.58 2.80
CA ALA A 156 28.79 18.02 4.10
C ALA A 156 27.67 18.32 5.10
N LYS A 157 26.39 18.24 4.69
CA LYS A 157 25.23 18.54 5.53
C LYS A 157 24.20 17.40 5.46
N THR A 158 23.44 17.26 6.54
CA THR A 158 22.25 16.40 6.56
C THR A 158 21.05 17.17 6.00
N TRP A 159 20.23 16.50 5.20
CA TRP A 159 19.00 17.07 4.64
C TRP A 159 17.79 16.25 5.08
N SER A 160 16.66 16.93 5.26
CA SER A 160 15.37 16.28 5.51
C SER A 160 14.52 16.34 4.24
N VAL A 161 14.03 15.18 3.82
CA VAL A 161 13.09 15.03 2.70
C VAL A 161 11.94 14.10 3.12
N SER A 162 11.05 13.78 2.20
CA SER A 162 9.98 12.81 2.47
C SER A 162 9.90 11.79 1.35
N ALA A 163 9.54 10.56 1.71
CA ALA A 163 9.13 9.51 0.80
C ALA A 163 7.70 9.08 1.12
N ARG A 164 7.10 8.28 0.24
CA ARG A 164 5.69 7.88 0.33
C ARG A 164 5.58 6.36 0.28
N ALA A 165 5.35 5.73 1.42
CA ALA A 165 5.10 4.29 1.52
C ALA A 165 3.64 4.00 1.14
N TYR A 166 3.39 2.91 0.42
CA TYR A 166 2.05 2.49 0.07
C TYR A 166 1.59 1.34 0.97
N PHE A 167 0.34 1.38 1.40
CA PHE A 167 -0.31 0.29 2.10
C PHE A 167 -1.70 0.02 1.52
N GLU A 168 -2.12 -1.23 1.55
CA GLU A 168 -3.45 -1.67 1.16
C GLU A 168 -4.03 -2.59 2.21
N LEU A 169 -5.33 -2.45 2.43
CA LEU A 169 -6.11 -3.23 3.37
C LEU A 169 -7.17 -3.99 2.59
N ASP A 170 -7.15 -5.32 2.68
CA ASP A 170 -8.22 -6.19 2.23
C ASP A 170 -9.08 -6.61 3.42
N ALA A 171 -10.38 -6.41 3.33
CA ALA A 171 -11.34 -6.84 4.34
C ALA A 171 -12.26 -7.91 3.76
N VAL A 172 -12.53 -8.96 4.53
CA VAL A 172 -13.34 -10.10 4.14
C VAL A 172 -14.61 -10.13 4.99
N ALA A 173 -15.76 -10.22 4.34
CA ALA A 173 -17.05 -10.38 4.98
C ALA A 173 -17.70 -11.73 4.66
N ALA A 174 -18.37 -12.31 5.66
CA ALA A 174 -19.21 -13.48 5.52
C ALA A 174 -20.59 -13.24 6.14
N ARG A 175 -21.59 -14.04 5.75
CA ARG A 175 -22.91 -14.04 6.41
C ARG A 175 -22.78 -14.38 7.90
N LYS A 176 -23.62 -13.76 8.73
CA LYS A 176 -23.59 -13.90 10.20
C LYS A 176 -23.51 -15.34 10.71
N ASN A 177 -24.29 -16.26 10.15
CA ASN A 177 -24.27 -17.67 10.57
C ASN A 177 -22.95 -18.38 10.21
N LYS A 178 -22.37 -18.08 9.04
CA LYS A 178 -21.07 -18.63 8.62
C LYS A 178 -19.93 -18.05 9.45
N ALA A 179 -20.00 -16.76 9.75
CA ALA A 179 -19.05 -16.07 10.60
C ALA A 179 -19.07 -16.62 12.04
N ALA A 180 -20.25 -16.68 12.68
CA ALA A 180 -20.40 -17.16 14.05
C ALA A 180 -19.99 -18.63 14.23
N ASN A 181 -20.28 -19.48 13.23
CA ASN A 181 -19.92 -20.90 13.28
C ASN A 181 -18.50 -21.18 12.74
N ASN A 182 -17.74 -20.15 12.37
CA ASN A 182 -16.42 -20.27 11.75
C ASN A 182 -16.36 -21.20 10.52
N THR A 183 -17.41 -21.18 9.69
CA THR A 183 -17.54 -22.01 8.47
C THR A 183 -17.43 -21.18 7.18
N TRP A 184 -16.79 -20.02 7.28
CA TRP A 184 -16.53 -19.13 6.16
C TRP A 184 -15.27 -19.57 5.40
N SER A 185 -15.24 -19.32 4.09
CA SER A 185 -14.13 -19.62 3.17
C SER A 185 -14.25 -18.75 1.93
N ILE A 186 -13.24 -18.76 1.06
CA ILE A 186 -13.24 -17.98 -0.20
C ILE A 186 -14.52 -18.15 -1.03
N LYS A 187 -15.17 -19.31 -0.98
CA LYS A 187 -16.39 -19.61 -1.75
C LYS A 187 -17.65 -18.91 -1.23
N ASN A 188 -17.66 -18.46 0.02
CA ASN A 188 -18.84 -17.92 0.68
C ASN A 188 -18.58 -16.59 1.40
N THR A 189 -17.55 -15.87 0.92
CA THR A 189 -17.16 -14.54 1.37
C THR A 189 -17.12 -13.56 0.21
N THR A 190 -17.23 -12.27 0.52
CA THR A 190 -16.80 -11.18 -0.36
C THR A 190 -15.60 -10.51 0.29
N ASN A 191 -14.71 -9.95 -0.53
CA ASN A 191 -13.68 -9.03 -0.06
C ASN A 191 -13.79 -7.65 -0.73
N GLN A 192 -13.31 -6.63 -0.04
CA GLN A 192 -13.17 -5.27 -0.54
C GLN A 192 -11.88 -4.67 -0.03
N ARG A 193 -11.30 -3.77 -0.82
CA ARG A 193 -9.99 -3.18 -0.55
C ARG A 193 -10.06 -1.68 -0.51
N ASP A 194 -9.17 -1.12 0.30
CA ASP A 194 -8.82 0.29 0.24
C ASP A 194 -7.31 0.47 0.44
N GLY A 195 -6.75 1.51 -0.15
CA GLY A 195 -5.32 1.77 -0.14
C GLY A 195 -5.00 3.19 0.30
N MET A 196 -3.86 3.35 0.96
CA MET A 196 -3.38 4.66 1.38
C MET A 196 -1.92 4.88 1.01
N THR A 197 -1.54 6.15 0.94
CA THR A 197 -0.14 6.56 0.91
C THR A 197 0.25 7.19 2.25
N TYR A 198 1.33 6.71 2.83
CA TYR A 198 1.88 7.15 4.09
C TYR A 198 3.16 7.96 3.85
N GLN A 199 3.15 9.25 4.21
CA GLN A 199 4.35 10.08 4.12
C GLN A 199 5.31 9.73 5.25
N VAL A 200 6.54 9.37 4.88
CA VAL A 200 7.61 8.96 5.78
C VAL A 200 8.71 10.04 5.76
N PRO A 201 9.13 10.57 6.92
CA PRO A 201 10.28 11.45 7.00
C PRO A 201 11.55 10.69 6.61
N VAL A 202 12.40 11.31 5.81
CA VAL A 202 13.67 10.72 5.35
C VAL A 202 14.81 11.66 5.70
N GLN A 203 15.83 11.12 6.35
CA GLN A 203 17.05 11.83 6.67
C GLN A 203 18.18 11.40 5.73
N CYS A 204 18.61 12.34 4.90
CA CYS A 204 19.71 12.20 3.98
C CYS A 204 21.01 12.59 4.71
N ASN A 205 21.72 11.59 5.25
CA ASN A 205 22.88 11.83 6.10
C ASN A 205 24.07 12.38 5.32
N ALA A 206 24.85 13.25 5.95
CA ALA A 206 26.12 13.72 5.40
C ALA A 206 27.06 12.55 5.07
N GLY A 207 27.72 12.63 3.91
CA GLY A 207 28.71 11.65 3.44
C GLY A 207 30.15 12.12 3.56
N LEU A 208 30.36 13.40 3.87
CA LEU A 208 31.66 14.01 4.07
C LEU A 208 31.72 14.62 5.48
N LYS A 209 32.76 14.27 6.25
CA LYS A 209 33.04 14.97 7.50
C LYS A 209 33.57 16.36 7.16
N ARG A 210 33.03 17.41 7.79
CA ARG A 210 33.66 18.74 7.75
C ARG A 210 35.06 18.60 8.33
N LYS A 211 36.09 18.96 7.56
CA LYS A 211 37.40 19.26 8.15
C LYS A 211 37.19 20.52 9.01
N THR A 212 37.21 20.36 10.33
CA THR A 212 37.47 21.47 11.24
C THR A 212 38.91 21.86 11.00
N SER A 213 39.10 22.98 10.31
CA SER A 213 40.37 23.71 10.25
C SER A 213 40.57 24.49 11.54
#